data_AF-A0AAP5V1P2-F1
#
_entry.id   AF-A0AAP5V1P2-F1
#
_cell.length_a   1.000
_cell.length_b   1.000
_cell.length_c   1.000
_cell.angle_alpha   90.00
_cell.angle_beta   90.00
_cell.angle_gamma   90.00
#
_symmetry.space_group_name_H-M   'P 1'
#
loop_
_entity.id
_entity.type
_entity.pdbx_description
1 polymer ?
#
loop_
_entity_poly.entity_id
_entity_poly.type
_entity_poly.pdbx_seq_one_letter_code
_entity_poly.pdbx_strand_id
1 'polypeptide(L)'
;MKHVFLIVQCAFSVFCFLCLAAVNWYQGSELVSDSFDWNYTAKFSKLLNGTDTITSPEQISQLDFFVYAAKHYPLVSGLMIGLFVYFLFSLYLVIKNFRRHKWAE
;
A
#
# COMPACT_ATOMS: atom_id res chain seq x y z
N MET A 1 -31.06 -1.02 -0.14
CA MET A 1 -30.15 -1.24 -1.29
C MET A 1 -28.87 -0.38 -1.24
N LYS A 2 -28.95 0.94 -0.98
CA LYS A 2 -27.76 1.83 -0.97
C LYS A 2 -26.63 1.42 0.00
N HIS A 3 -26.97 0.88 1.18
CA HIS A 3 -25.97 0.42 2.16
C HIS A 3 -25.19 -0.81 1.68
N VAL A 4 -25.89 -1.78 1.08
CA VAL A 4 -25.27 -2.98 0.50
C VAL A 4 -24.30 -2.60 -0.62
N PHE A 5 -24.70 -1.65 -1.48
CA PHE A 5 -23.83 -1.12 -2.54
C PHE A 5 -22.52 -0.52 -1.98
N LEU A 6 -22.60 0.31 -0.93
CA LEU A 6 -21.39 0.91 -0.32
C LEU A 6 -20.47 -0.13 0.32
N ILE A 7 -21.04 -1.18 0.94
CA ILE A 7 -20.26 -2.28 1.52
C ILE A 7 -19.55 -3.08 0.43
N VAL A 8 -20.25 -3.40 -0.67
CA VAL A 8 -19.66 -4.11 -1.81
C VAL A 8 -18.55 -3.27 -2.46
N GLN A 9 -18.77 -1.97 -2.66
CA GLN A 9 -17.77 -1.05 -3.19
C GLN A 9 -16.52 -0.99 -2.30
N CYS A 10 -16.71 -0.92 -0.98
CA CYS A 10 -15.62 -0.94 -0.01
C CYS A 10 -14.82 -2.25 -0.11
N ALA A 11 -15.51 -3.41 -0.07
CA ALA A 11 -14.87 -4.72 -0.18
C ALA A 11 -14.10 -4.89 -1.51
N PHE A 12 -14.70 -4.47 -2.62
CA PHE A 12 -14.06 -4.51 -3.94
C PHE A 12 -12.81 -3.61 -4.01
N SER A 13 -12.87 -2.41 -3.43
CA SER A 13 -11.71 -1.51 -3.38
C SER A 13 -10.53 -2.08 -2.59
N VAL A 14 -10.80 -2.77 -1.47
CA VAL A 14 -9.77 -3.46 -0.68
C VAL A 14 -9.15 -4.60 -1.48
N PHE A 15 -9.98 -5.41 -2.15
CA PHE A 15 -9.49 -6.51 -2.97
C PHE A 15 -8.56 -6.00 -4.09
N CYS A 16 -8.99 -4.99 -4.85
CA CYS A 16 -8.17 -4.40 -5.91
C CYS A 16 -6.88 -3.76 -5.36
N PHE A 17 -6.96 -3.09 -4.20
CA PHE A 17 -5.79 -2.55 -3.51
C PHE A 17 -4.80 -3.67 -3.15
N LEU A 18 -5.26 -4.79 -2.59
CA LEU A 18 -4.40 -5.92 -2.23
C LEU A 18 -3.75 -6.57 -3.46
N CYS A 19 -4.48 -6.72 -4.57
CA CYS A 19 -3.90 -7.21 -5.81
C CYS A 19 -2.79 -6.29 -6.32
N LEU A 20 -3.01 -4.98 -6.33
CA LEU A 20 -2.00 -4.01 -6.76
C LEU A 20 -0.84 -3.87 -5.77
N ALA A 21 -1.09 -4.06 -4.48
CA ALA A 21 -0.04 -4.12 -3.48
C ALA A 21 0.85 -5.35 -3.72
N ALA A 22 0.28 -6.52 -4.02
CA ALA A 22 1.05 -7.71 -4.36
C ALA A 22 1.89 -7.51 -5.64
N VAL A 23 1.34 -6.85 -6.66
CA VAL A 23 2.09 -6.53 -7.89
C VAL A 23 3.22 -5.54 -7.62
N ASN A 24 2.98 -4.45 -6.89
CA ASN A 24 4.04 -3.50 -6.51
C ASN A 24 5.09 -4.17 -5.63
N TRP A 25 4.69 -5.08 -4.75
CA TRP A 25 5.61 -5.80 -3.89
C TRP A 25 6.52 -6.74 -4.69
N TYR A 26 5.96 -7.44 -5.68
CA TYR A 26 6.73 -8.26 -6.63
C TYR A 26 7.70 -7.42 -7.46
N GLN A 27 7.22 -6.35 -8.10
CA GLN A 27 8.06 -5.43 -8.88
C GLN A 27 9.15 -4.78 -8.01
N GLY A 28 8.79 -4.44 -6.78
CA GLY A 28 9.70 -3.87 -5.79
C GLY A 28 10.79 -4.83 -5.30
N SER A 29 10.57 -6.14 -5.40
CA SER A 29 11.55 -7.15 -4.98
C SER A 29 12.82 -7.16 -5.83
N GLU A 30 12.78 -6.56 -7.03
CA GLU A 30 13.96 -6.31 -7.87
C GLU A 30 15.04 -5.47 -7.14
N LEU A 31 14.65 -4.72 -6.09
CA LEU A 31 15.58 -4.04 -5.19
C LEU A 31 16.63 -5.01 -4.60
N VAL A 32 16.28 -6.26 -4.35
CA VAL A 32 17.21 -7.27 -3.81
C VAL A 32 18.36 -7.56 -4.78
N SER A 33 18.11 -7.52 -6.08
CA SER A 33 19.12 -7.71 -7.13
C SER A 33 19.88 -6.43 -7.49
N ASP A 34 19.32 -5.26 -7.20
CA ASP A 34 19.91 -3.96 -7.54
C ASP A 34 20.58 -3.31 -6.32
N SER A 35 21.78 -3.81 -6.00
CA SER A 35 22.57 -3.33 -4.85
C SER A 35 23.00 -1.87 -4.95
N PHE A 36 22.99 -1.29 -6.16
CA PHE A 36 23.34 0.11 -6.36
C PHE A 36 22.26 1.05 -5.78
N ASP A 37 20.99 0.65 -5.88
CA ASP A 37 19.85 1.46 -5.44
C ASP A 37 19.54 1.35 -3.94
N TRP A 38 20.24 0.48 -3.20
CA TRP A 38 20.03 0.30 -1.75
C TRP A 38 20.25 1.60 -0.97
N ASN A 39 21.21 2.42 -1.38
CA ASN A 39 21.56 3.62 -0.62
C ASN A 39 20.45 4.70 -0.66
N TYR A 40 19.70 4.75 -1.77
CA TYR A 40 18.64 5.74 -2.01
C TYR A 40 17.25 5.22 -1.64
N THR A 41 17.04 3.92 -1.74
CA THR A 41 15.70 3.32 -1.75
C THR A 41 15.41 2.51 -0.48
N ALA A 42 16.44 2.00 0.21
CA ALA A 42 16.29 1.22 1.45
C ALA A 42 16.11 2.12 2.70
N LYS A 43 15.15 3.04 2.67
CA LYS A 43 14.92 4.02 3.75
C LYS A 43 14.35 3.38 5.01
N PHE A 44 13.41 2.46 4.87
CA PHE A 44 12.80 1.75 5.99
C PHE A 44 13.78 0.78 6.62
N SER A 45 14.60 0.09 5.83
CA SER A 45 15.64 -0.80 6.34
C SER A 45 16.68 -0.07 7.18
N LYS A 46 17.13 1.10 6.73
CA LYS A 46 18.04 1.95 7.51
C LYS A 46 17.41 2.41 8.82
N LEU A 47 16.13 2.80 8.76
CA LEU A 47 15.37 3.23 9.94
C LEU A 47 15.17 2.09 10.96
N LEU A 48 14.84 0.88 10.48
CA LEU A 48 14.51 -0.28 11.33
C LEU A 48 15.77 -0.96 11.90
N ASN A 49 16.86 -1.00 11.13
CA ASN A 49 18.11 -1.61 11.58
C ASN A 49 19.04 -0.63 12.33
N GLY A 50 18.75 0.67 12.28
CA GLY A 50 19.59 1.70 12.93
C GLY A 50 20.98 1.84 12.31
N THR A 51 21.16 1.37 11.07
CA THR A 51 22.44 1.34 10.35
C THR A 51 22.31 2.07 9.02
N ASP A 52 23.27 2.93 8.69
CA ASP A 52 23.24 3.74 7.45
C ASP A 52 23.60 2.97 6.18
N THR A 53 24.14 1.75 6.32
CA THR A 53 24.57 0.91 5.20
C THR A 53 23.91 -0.46 5.28
N ILE A 54 23.28 -0.86 4.18
CA ILE A 54 22.74 -2.21 3.99
C ILE A 54 23.86 -3.04 3.38
N THR A 55 24.25 -4.12 4.06
CA THR A 55 25.37 -4.98 3.63
C THR A 55 24.91 -6.34 3.13
N SER A 56 23.67 -6.73 3.44
CA SER A 56 23.05 -7.98 2.99
C SER A 56 21.61 -7.72 2.52
N PRO A 57 21.14 -8.41 1.46
CA PRO A 57 19.75 -8.33 1.02
C PRO A 57 18.72 -8.75 2.09
N GLU A 58 19.12 -9.60 3.03
CA GLU A 58 18.25 -10.06 4.13
C GLU A 58 17.87 -8.94 5.10
N GLN A 59 18.65 -7.85 5.12
CA GLN A 59 18.37 -6.67 5.92
C GLN A 59 17.32 -5.76 5.26
N ILE A 60 16.94 -6.04 4.00
CA ILE A 60 15.99 -5.22 3.26
C ILE A 60 14.56 -5.52 3.73
N SER A 61 13.93 -4.51 4.29
CA SER A 61 12.51 -4.51 4.64
C SER A 61 11.65 -4.62 3.39
N GLN A 62 10.59 -5.41 3.48
CA GLN A 62 9.56 -5.51 2.46
C GLN A 62 8.89 -4.16 2.15
N LEU A 63 8.95 -3.20 3.09
CA LEU A 63 8.46 -1.84 2.87
C LEU A 63 9.31 -1.07 1.84
N ASP A 64 10.61 -1.35 1.75
CA ASP A 64 11.48 -0.70 0.77
C ASP A 64 11.22 -1.19 -0.66
N PHE A 65 10.61 -2.36 -0.81
CA PHE A 65 10.16 -2.83 -2.13
C PHE A 65 9.10 -1.88 -2.70
N PHE A 66 8.18 -1.38 -1.86
CA PHE A 66 7.21 -0.38 -2.31
C PHE A 66 7.85 0.97 -2.65
N VAL A 67 8.95 1.35 -1.98
CA VAL A 67 9.69 2.57 -2.31
C VAL A 67 10.42 2.42 -3.64
N TYR A 68 10.99 1.25 -3.91
CA TYR A 68 11.61 0.92 -5.20
C TYR A 68 10.58 0.87 -6.32
N ALA A 69 9.46 0.21 -6.08
CA ALA A 69 8.36 0.16 -7.04
C ALA A 69 7.80 1.56 -7.33
N ALA A 70 7.71 2.45 -6.35
CA ALA A 70 7.27 3.82 -6.58
C ALA A 70 8.22 4.63 -7.48
N LYS A 71 9.53 4.33 -7.42
CA LYS A 71 10.55 4.98 -8.26
C LYS A 71 10.54 4.46 -9.69
N HIS A 72 10.50 3.14 -9.88
CA HIS A 72 10.67 2.49 -11.20
C HIS A 72 9.33 2.18 -11.89
N TYR A 73 8.28 1.96 -11.12
CA TYR A 73 6.93 1.62 -11.58
C TYR A 73 5.86 2.61 -11.03
N PRO A 74 6.02 3.93 -11.27
CA PRO A 74 5.21 4.97 -10.64
C PRO A 74 3.72 4.88 -10.97
N LEU A 75 3.35 4.34 -12.14
CA LEU A 75 1.95 4.16 -12.52
C LEU A 75 1.25 3.13 -11.63
N VAL A 76 1.87 1.97 -11.40
CA VAL A 76 1.30 0.89 -10.59
C VAL A 76 1.23 1.30 -9.12
N SER A 77 2.26 1.96 -8.63
CA SER A 77 2.28 2.55 -7.28
C SER A 77 1.24 3.67 -7.13
N GLY A 78 1.08 4.53 -8.13
CA GLY A 78 0.06 5.59 -8.14
C GLY A 78 -1.37 5.04 -8.12
N LEU A 79 -1.66 4.01 -8.91
CA LEU A 79 -2.97 3.34 -8.90
C LEU A 79 -3.26 2.68 -7.55
N MET A 80 -2.27 2.02 -6.94
CA MET A 80 -2.39 1.45 -5.60
C MET A 80 -2.75 2.52 -4.57
N ILE A 81 -2.04 3.66 -4.56
CA ILE A 81 -2.32 4.78 -3.65
C ILE A 81 -3.72 5.35 -3.91
N GLY A 82 -4.11 5.52 -5.18
CA GLY A 82 -5.44 5.99 -5.54
C GLY A 82 -6.55 5.08 -5.01
N LEU A 83 -6.39 3.76 -5.15
CA LEU A 83 -7.33 2.79 -4.58
C LEU A 83 -7.36 2.80 -3.06
N PHE A 84 -6.22 3.02 -2.41
CA PHE A 84 -6.16 3.16 -0.97
C PHE A 84 -6.97 4.37 -0.48
N VAL A 85 -6.81 5.53 -1.13
CA VAL A 85 -7.60 6.73 -0.84
C VAL A 85 -9.09 6.49 -1.10
N TYR A 86 -9.44 5.82 -2.20
CA TYR A 86 -10.81 5.47 -2.52
C TYR A 86 -11.43 4.50 -1.51
N PHE A 87 -10.66 3.53 -1.02
CA PHE A 87 -11.05 2.64 0.07
C PHE A 87 -11.34 3.43 1.35
N LEU A 88 -10.45 4.33 1.77
CA LEU A 88 -10.64 5.16 2.97
C LEU A 88 -11.91 6.02 2.86
N PHE A 89 -12.15 6.60 1.69
CA PHE A 89 -13.36 7.36 1.42
C PHE A 89 -14.62 6.48 1.50
N SER A 90 -14.59 5.30 0.89
CA SER A 90 -15.70 4.33 0.92
C SER A 90 -15.97 3.86 2.36
N LEU A 91 -14.93 3.56 3.13
CA LEU A 91 -15.02 3.18 4.53
C LEU A 91 -15.63 4.29 5.39
N TYR A 92 -15.20 5.55 5.19
CA TYR A 92 -15.79 6.70 5.88
C TYR A 92 -17.29 6.82 5.62
N LEU A 93 -17.73 6.67 4.36
CA LEU A 93 -19.15 6.71 4.00
C LEU A 93 -19.95 5.56 4.62
N VAL A 94 -19.37 4.37 4.69
CA VAL A 94 -19.98 3.21 5.37
C VAL A 94 -20.16 3.51 6.86
N ILE A 95 -19.11 3.94 7.56
CA ILE A 95 -19.16 4.26 9.00
C ILE A 95 -20.17 5.37 9.28
N LYS A 96 -20.16 6.45 8.47
CA LYS A 96 -21.10 7.57 8.61
C LYS A 96 -22.55 7.13 8.46
N ASN A 97 -22.85 6.25 7.49
CA ASN A 97 -24.20 5.73 7.28
C ASN A 97 -24.65 4.80 8.42
N PHE A 98 -23.77 3.92 8.91
CA PHE A 98 -24.09 3.08 10.07
C PHE A 98 -24.38 3.90 11.32
N ARG A 99 -23.57 4.95 11.57
CA ARG A 99 -23.82 5.87 12.68
C ARG A 99 -25.19 6.53 12.55
N ARG A 100 -25.56 7.06 11.37
CA ARG A 100 -26.86 7.72 11.16
C ARG A 100 -28.07 6.85 11.45
N HIS A 101 -28.04 5.56 11.09
CA HIS A 101 -29.13 4.64 11.41
C HIS A 101 -29.29 4.43 12.92
N LYS A 102 -28.20 4.35 13.68
CA LYS A 102 -28.23 4.17 15.13
C LYS A 102 -28.84 5.33 15.92
N TRP A 103 -28.93 6.53 15.33
CA TRP A 103 -29.59 7.71 15.97
C TRP A 103 -31.04 7.92 15.52
N ALA A 104 -31.54 7.10 14.59
CA ALA A 104 -32.91 7.18 14.07
C ALA A 104 -33.84 6.11 14.69
N GLU A 105 -33.28 5.19 15.47
CA GLU A 105 -33.96 4.21 16.34
C GLU A 105 -33.99 4.73 17.78
#